data_AF-A0A3M0DRY7-F1
#
_entry.id   AF-A0A3M0DRY7-F1
#
_cell.length_a   1.000
_cell.length_b   1.000
_cell.length_c   1.000
_cell.angle_alpha   90.00
_cell.angle_beta   90.00
_cell.angle_gamma   90.00
#
_symmetry.space_group_name_H-M   'P 1'
#
loop_
_entity.id
_entity.type
_entity.pdbx_description
1 polymer ?
#
loop_
_entity_poly.entity_id
_entity_poly.type
_entity_poly.pdbx_seq_one_letter_code
_entity_poly.pdbx_strand_id
1 'polypeptide(L)'
;MRKSRLFTVGLGLSLLPTVVIAQETTTYTYDAKGRVRTSVRSGGPSNNVTTTYDYDTADNRKNVTVVNSTNSSGIDIGSGATVKTTLVIVVPINGLSVMFINR
;
A
#
# COMPACT_ATOMS: atom_id res chain seq x y z
N MET A 1 63.47 -4.93 31.77
CA MET A 1 63.38 -3.50 31.41
C MET A 1 62.62 -3.37 30.09
N ARG A 2 61.50 -2.61 30.11
CA ARG A 2 60.93 -1.69 29.10
C ARG A 2 61.35 -1.87 27.62
N LYS A 3 60.55 -1.73 26.57
CA LYS A 3 59.17 -1.32 26.27
C LYS A 3 59.12 -1.34 24.72
N SER A 4 58.14 -1.97 24.09
CA SER A 4 57.65 -1.51 22.76
C SER A 4 56.37 -2.27 22.41
N ARG A 5 55.27 -1.90 23.06
CA ARG A 5 53.95 -2.28 22.57
C ARG A 5 53.69 -1.46 21.31
N LEU A 6 53.60 -2.15 20.18
CA LEU A 6 53.11 -1.61 18.92
C LEU A 6 51.75 -0.94 19.19
N PHE A 7 51.72 0.38 19.08
CA PHE A 7 50.47 1.13 19.05
C PHE A 7 49.87 0.96 17.66
N THR A 8 49.08 -0.10 17.49
CA THR A 8 48.13 -0.19 16.38
C THR A 8 47.09 0.90 16.61
N VAL A 9 47.22 2.00 15.87
CA VAL A 9 46.16 2.99 15.72
C VAL A 9 45.01 2.26 15.05
N GLY A 10 44.00 1.90 15.86
CA GLY A 10 42.73 1.39 15.36
C GLY A 10 42.09 2.49 14.52
N LEU A 11 42.22 2.38 13.20
CA LEU A 11 41.46 3.17 12.26
C LEU A 11 40.01 2.70 12.40
N GLY A 12 39.26 3.31 13.32
CA GLY A 12 37.85 3.09 13.48
C GLY A 12 37.16 3.43 12.17
N LEU A 13 36.84 2.41 11.38
CA LEU A 13 36.01 2.54 10.20
C LEU A 13 34.59 2.87 10.71
N SER A 14 34.36 4.17 10.89
CA SER A 14 33.07 4.76 11.17
C SER A 14 32.08 4.22 10.15
N LEU A 15 31.17 3.35 10.59
CA LEU A 15 30.00 2.96 9.84
C LEU A 15 29.13 4.21 9.70
N LEU A 16 29.32 4.97 8.62
CA LEU A 16 28.38 5.98 8.21
C LEU A 16 27.02 5.29 8.05
N PRO A 17 25.95 5.74 8.73
CA PRO A 17 24.63 5.19 8.49
C PRO A 17 24.27 5.47 7.03
N THR A 18 24.21 4.43 6.22
CA THR A 18 23.66 4.53 4.87
C THR A 18 22.19 4.88 5.04
N VAL A 19 21.83 6.13 4.74
CA VAL A 19 20.42 6.51 4.63
C VAL A 19 19.87 5.75 3.42
N VAL A 20 19.14 4.67 3.69
CA VAL A 20 18.32 4.01 2.68
C VAL A 20 17.20 4.99 2.35
N ILE A 21 17.38 5.77 1.28
CA ILE A 21 16.29 6.52 0.67
C ILE A 21 15.42 5.49 -0.03
N ALA A 22 14.18 5.29 0.43
CA ALA A 22 13.21 4.49 -0.29
C ALA A 22 12.91 5.19 -1.63
N GLN A 23 13.54 4.74 -2.70
CA GLN A 23 13.26 5.23 -4.05
C GLN A 23 11.93 4.64 -4.51
N GLU A 24 10.99 5.50 -4.90
CA GLU A 24 9.71 5.13 -5.49
C GLU A 24 9.63 5.73 -6.90
N THR A 25 9.19 4.91 -7.85
CA THR A 25 8.96 5.27 -9.25
C THR A 25 7.48 5.11 -9.55
N THR A 26 6.84 6.16 -10.08
CA THR A 26 5.45 6.07 -10.56
C THR A 26 5.42 6.18 -12.07
N THR A 27 4.89 5.16 -12.73
CA THR A 27 4.68 5.11 -14.18
C THR A 27 3.24 5.48 -14.50
N TYR A 28 3.05 6.44 -15.41
CA TYR A 28 1.73 6.86 -15.88
C TYR A 28 1.52 6.45 -17.32
N THR A 29 0.33 5.94 -17.63
CA THR A 29 -0.14 5.74 -19.00
C THR A 29 -1.28 6.71 -19.29
N TYR A 30 -1.36 7.14 -20.55
CA TYR A 30 -2.35 8.11 -20.98
C TYR A 30 -3.26 7.51 -22.05
N ASP A 31 -4.51 7.98 -22.10
CA ASP A 31 -5.42 7.70 -23.20
C ASP A 31 -5.15 8.61 -24.42
N ALA A 32 -5.90 8.39 -25.50
CA ALA A 32 -5.76 9.17 -26.74
C ALA A 32 -6.08 10.68 -26.57
N LYS A 33 -6.74 11.07 -25.47
CA LYS A 33 -7.04 12.47 -25.13
C LYS A 33 -5.97 13.07 -24.20
N GLY A 34 -4.94 12.31 -23.83
CA GLY A 34 -3.88 12.76 -22.93
C GLY A 34 -4.23 12.70 -21.44
N ARG A 35 -5.30 11.98 -21.06
CA ARG A 35 -5.71 11.82 -19.65
C ARG A 35 -5.09 10.58 -19.05
N VAL A 36 -4.81 10.59 -17.75
CA VAL A 36 -4.17 9.46 -17.06
C VAL A 36 -5.13 8.27 -17.01
N ARG A 37 -4.74 7.14 -17.62
CA ARG A 37 -5.51 5.90 -17.61
C ARG A 37 -5.06 4.95 -16.52
N THR A 38 -3.75 4.84 -16.31
CA THR A 38 -3.17 3.95 -15.30
C THR A 38 -1.99 4.61 -14.62
N SER A 39 -1.85 4.38 -13.32
CA SER A 39 -0.69 4.75 -12.50
C SER A 39 -0.17 3.51 -11.80
N VAL A 40 1.09 3.15 -12.03
CA VAL A 40 1.75 2.01 -11.40
C VAL A 40 2.89 2.52 -10.54
N ARG A 41 2.89 2.19 -9.26
CA ARG A 41 3.97 2.52 -8.32
C ARG A 41 4.90 1.32 -8.18
N SER A 42 6.20 1.59 -8.21
CA SER A 42 7.25 0.59 -8.01
C SER A 42 8.33 1.14 -7.08
N GLY A 43 8.85 0.28 -6.20
CA GLY A 43 9.72 0.69 -5.10
C GLY A 43 8.92 1.24 -3.91
N GLY A 44 9.62 1.38 -2.78
CA GLY A 44 9.04 1.90 -1.54
C GLY A 44 7.92 1.04 -0.92
N PRO A 45 7.20 1.57 0.09
CA PRO A 45 6.16 0.84 0.83
C PRO A 45 4.90 0.51 0.01
N SER A 46 4.66 1.26 -1.07
CA SER A 46 3.51 1.12 -1.98
C SER A 46 3.89 0.40 -3.28
N ASN A 47 4.90 -0.47 -3.23
CA ASN A 47 5.42 -1.18 -4.39
C ASN A 47 4.33 -2.06 -5.04
N ASN A 48 4.30 -2.06 -6.37
CA ASN A 48 3.35 -2.78 -7.22
C ASN A 48 1.88 -2.36 -7.07
N VAL A 49 1.58 -1.23 -6.43
CA VAL A 49 0.23 -0.68 -6.41
C VAL A 49 -0.13 -0.13 -7.78
N THR A 50 -1.23 -0.60 -8.33
CA THR A 50 -1.75 -0.15 -9.63
C THR A 50 -3.10 0.53 -9.44
N THR A 51 -3.22 1.74 -9.97
CA THR A 51 -4.48 2.50 -10.00
C THR A 51 -4.92 2.70 -11.44
N THR A 52 -6.16 2.35 -11.76
CA THR A 52 -6.77 2.54 -13.08
C THR A 52 -7.91 3.55 -12.98
N TYR A 53 -8.02 4.42 -13.98
CA TYR A 53 -9.03 5.46 -14.08
C TYR A 53 -9.87 5.25 -15.34
N ASP A 54 -11.19 5.21 -15.17
CA ASP A 54 -12.13 5.23 -16.28
C ASP A 54 -12.83 6.58 -16.34
N TYR A 55 -13.07 7.06 -17.55
CA TYR A 55 -13.74 8.32 -17.81
C TYR A 55 -14.96 8.13 -18.69
N ASP A 56 -15.97 8.97 -18.49
CA ASP A 56 -17.12 9.06 -19.39
C ASP A 56 -16.81 9.93 -20.62
N THR A 57 -17.79 10.05 -21.50
CA THR A 57 -17.70 10.85 -22.73
C THR A 57 -17.69 12.36 -22.46
N ALA A 58 -18.20 12.79 -21.31
CA ALA A 58 -18.24 14.18 -20.86
C ALA A 58 -17.00 14.57 -20.05
N ASP A 59 -15.97 13.72 -20.04
CA ASP A 59 -14.68 13.95 -19.38
C ASP A 59 -14.70 13.81 -17.85
N ASN A 60 -15.77 13.27 -17.27
CA ASN A 60 -15.81 12.98 -15.84
C ASN A 60 -15.13 11.65 -15.54
N ARG A 61 -14.38 11.58 -14.44
CA ARG A 61 -13.83 10.34 -13.93
C ARG A 61 -14.95 9.48 -13.35
N LYS A 62 -15.32 8.43 -14.07
CA LYS A 62 -16.42 7.52 -13.74
C LYS A 62 -16.04 6.51 -12.67
N ASN A 63 -14.81 6.02 -12.68
CA ASN A 63 -14.36 4.96 -11.79
C ASN A 63 -12.87 5.08 -11.47
N VAL A 64 -12.48 4.62 -10.28
CA VAL A 64 -11.09 4.46 -9.85
C VAL A 64 -10.95 3.07 -9.24
N THR A 65 -10.03 2.27 -9.78
CA THR A 65 -9.76 0.94 -9.26
C THR A 65 -8.32 0.86 -8.81
N VAL A 66 -8.10 0.57 -7.52
CA VAL A 66 -6.78 0.38 -6.92
C VAL A 66 -6.62 -1.10 -6.60
N VAL A 67 -5.48 -1.68 -6.98
CA VAL A 67 -5.12 -3.07 -6.65
C VAL A 67 -3.77 -3.11 -5.96
N ASN A 68 -3.55 -4.15 -5.15
CA ASN A 68 -2.31 -4.42 -4.42
C ASN A 68 -1.90 -3.37 -3.37
N SER A 69 -2.85 -2.55 -2.90
CA SER A 69 -2.61 -1.61 -1.79
C SER A 69 -2.35 -2.36 -0.49
N THR A 70 -1.24 -2.06 0.18
CA THR A 70 -0.84 -2.65 1.47
C THR A 70 -1.58 -2.03 2.66
N ASN A 71 -2.40 -1.00 2.44
CA ASN A 71 -3.26 -0.37 3.47
C ASN A 71 -4.63 -1.07 3.62
N SER A 72 -4.65 -2.39 3.59
CA SER A 72 -5.82 -3.21 3.95
C SER A 72 -5.80 -3.52 5.45
N SER A 73 -5.69 -2.48 6.28
CA SER A 73 -5.91 -2.55 7.73
C SER A 73 -7.23 -1.88 8.04
N GLY A 74 -8.29 -2.42 7.44
CA GLY A 74 -9.66 -2.06 7.70
C GLY A 74 -10.50 -3.30 7.44
N ILE A 75 -11.67 -3.36 8.04
CA ILE A 75 -12.73 -4.21 7.53
C ILE A 75 -12.99 -3.73 6.10
N ASP A 76 -12.33 -4.34 5.11
CA ASP A 76 -12.25 -3.79 3.76
C ASP A 76 -13.61 -3.90 3.05
N ILE A 77 -14.29 -2.76 2.96
CA ILE A 77 -15.42 -2.52 2.05
C ILE A 77 -14.94 -1.65 0.89
N GLY A 78 -13.84 -2.02 0.23
CA GLY A 78 -13.38 -1.24 -0.93
C GLY A 78 -11.99 -1.50 -1.49
N SER A 79 -11.82 -2.60 -2.22
CA SER A 79 -11.06 -2.65 -3.49
C SER A 79 -11.39 -3.97 -4.17
N GLY A 80 -12.35 -3.98 -5.08
CA GLY A 80 -12.74 -5.22 -5.78
C GLY A 80 -13.27 -6.35 -4.87
N ALA A 81 -13.50 -6.08 -3.59
CA ALA A 81 -14.12 -7.02 -2.68
C ALA A 81 -15.62 -7.11 -3.04
N THR A 82 -16.06 -8.26 -3.54
CA THR A 82 -17.47 -8.64 -3.41
C THR A 82 -17.73 -8.79 -1.92
N VAL A 83 -18.06 -7.68 -1.27
CA VAL A 83 -18.58 -7.72 0.08
C VAL A 83 -19.95 -8.35 -0.04
N LYS A 84 -20.02 -9.67 0.22
CA LYS A 84 -21.30 -10.29 0.53
C LYS A 84 -21.77 -9.64 1.83
N THR A 85 -22.54 -8.56 1.69
CA THR A 85 -23.16 -7.85 2.81
C THR A 85 -24.01 -8.86 3.56
N THR A 86 -23.47 -9.42 4.63
CA THR A 86 -24.23 -10.29 5.52
C THR A 86 -25.01 -9.34 6.41
N LEU A 87 -26.31 -9.22 6.14
CA LEU A 87 -27.21 -8.44 6.97
C LEU A 87 -27.24 -9.11 8.34
N VAL A 88 -26.59 -8.51 9.33
CA VAL A 88 -26.63 -8.96 10.72
C VAL A 88 -27.72 -8.16 11.43
N ILE A 89 -28.76 -8.85 11.87
CA ILE A 89 -29.76 -8.27 12.77
C ILE A 89 -29.26 -8.50 14.20
N VAL A 90 -28.97 -7.43 14.92
CA VAL A 90 -28.57 -7.50 16.34
C VAL A 90 -29.83 -7.43 17.19
N VAL A 91 -30.21 -8.56 17.81
CA VAL A 91 -31.28 -8.61 18.82
C VAL A 91 -30.64 -8.70 20.21
N PRO A 92 -30.84 -7.70 21.09
CA PRO A 92 -30.29 -7.74 22.43
C PRO A 92 -31.18 -8.59 23.35
N ILE A 93 -30.92 -9.91 23.41
CA ILE A 93 -31.47 -10.79 24.45
C ILE A 93 -30.33 -11.34 25.33
N ASN A 94 -29.81 -10.49 26.23
CA ASN A 94 -28.89 -10.87 27.31
C ASN A 94 -27.65 -11.71 26.90
N GLY A 95 -27.16 -11.49 25.68
CA GLY A 95 -25.97 -12.13 25.11
C GLY A 95 -26.00 -11.96 23.60
N LEU A 96 -24.94 -11.39 23.03
CA LEU A 96 -24.86 -11.07 21.60
C LEU A 96 -24.85 -12.36 20.76
N SER A 97 -26.02 -12.88 20.39
CA SER A 97 -26.13 -13.95 19.41
C SER A 97 -26.26 -13.36 18.01
N VAL A 98 -25.22 -13.56 17.20
CA VAL A 98 -25.17 -13.14 15.80
C VAL A 98 -25.77 -14.26 14.94
N MET A 99 -26.91 -14.00 14.30
CA MET A 99 -27.47 -14.89 13.29
C MET A 99 -26.99 -14.44 11.90
N PHE A 100 -26.32 -15.33 11.19
CA PHE A 100 -25.93 -15.12 9.79
C PHE A 100 -27.05 -15.63 8.88
N ILE A 101 -27.61 -14.75 8.03
CA ILE A 101 -28.54 -15.16 6.97
C ILE A 101 -27.71 -15.42 5.71
N ASN A 102 -27.58 -16.68 5.33
CA ASN A 102 -27.03 -17.04 4.03
C ASN A 102 -28.09 -16.77 2.95
N ARG A 103 -27.70 -16.09 1.87
CA ARG A 103 -28.45 -16.11 0.61
C ARG A 103 -28.19 -17.41 -0.13
#